data_AF-A0A6A4FG89-F1
#
_entry.id   AF-A0A6A4FG89-F1
#
_cell.length_a   1.000
_cell.length_b   1.000
_cell.length_c   1.000
_cell.angle_alpha   90.00
_cell.angle_beta   90.00
_cell.angle_gamma   90.00
#
_symmetry.space_group_name_H-M   'P 1'
#
loop_
_entity.id
_entity.type
_entity.pdbx_description
1 polymer ?
#
loop_
_entity_poly.entity_id
_entity_poly.type
_entity_poly.pdbx_seq_one_letter_code
_entity_poly.pdbx_strand_id
1 'polypeptide(L)'
;MRRAVTDATFCGKYSLLFIGFTHCSDICPNELVRIGDVLDKLQAEKCPEVVPLFVTVDPKRDTVEQMQAYKADFHPTLKMLTGTRDQVADISTAG
;
A
#
# COMPACT_ATOMS: atom_id res chain seq x y z
N MET A 1 -3.84 13.61 7.57
CA MET A 1 -5.32 13.52 7.51
C MET A 1 -5.71 12.14 7.03
N ARG A 2 -6.62 11.45 7.74
CA ARG A 2 -7.21 10.17 7.28
C ARG A 2 -8.27 10.47 6.22
N ARG A 3 -8.29 9.73 5.11
CA ARG A 3 -9.29 9.88 4.04
C ARG A 3 -9.81 8.51 3.63
N ALA A 4 -11.13 8.34 3.59
CA ALA A 4 -11.74 7.14 3.02
C ALA A 4 -11.46 7.07 1.52
N VAL A 5 -11.22 5.87 0.99
CA VAL A 5 -10.93 5.62 -0.42
C VAL A 5 -11.66 4.38 -0.91
N THR A 6 -11.88 4.31 -2.21
CA THR A 6 -12.45 3.18 -2.95
C THR A 6 -11.64 2.97 -4.23
N ASP A 7 -11.93 1.93 -5.00
CA ASP A 7 -11.37 1.72 -6.35
C ASP A 7 -11.57 2.97 -7.25
N ALA A 8 -12.75 3.61 -7.19
CA ALA A 8 -13.06 4.83 -7.93
C ALA A 8 -12.10 6.00 -7.60
N THR A 9 -11.47 5.99 -6.43
CA THR A 9 -10.46 6.99 -6.03
C THR A 9 -9.20 6.92 -6.88
N PHE A 10 -8.92 5.76 -7.46
CA PHE A 10 -7.70 5.48 -8.24
C PHE A 10 -7.98 5.23 -9.72
N CYS A 11 -9.25 5.31 -10.15
CA CYS A 11 -9.63 5.16 -11.55
C CYS A 11 -8.88 6.16 -12.45
N GLY A 12 -8.42 5.68 -13.60
CA GLY A 12 -7.62 6.46 -14.55
C GLY A 12 -6.13 6.59 -14.18
N LYS A 13 -5.67 5.92 -13.13
CA LYS A 13 -4.25 5.82 -12.76
C LYS A 13 -3.79 4.37 -12.77
N TYR A 14 -2.53 4.15 -13.14
CA TYR A 14 -1.90 2.85 -12.92
C TYR A 14 -1.71 2.68 -11.41
N SER A 15 -2.26 1.62 -10.82
CA SER A 15 -2.15 1.35 -9.39
C SER A 15 -1.45 0.03 -9.17
N LEU A 16 -0.45 0.02 -8.31
CA LEU A 16 0.24 -1.19 -7.87
C LEU A 16 -0.29 -1.56 -6.49
N LEU A 17 -1.08 -2.62 -6.41
CA LEU A 17 -1.67 -3.10 -5.16
C LEU A 17 -0.78 -4.17 -4.52
N PHE A 18 -0.35 -3.93 -3.29
CA PHE A 18 0.35 -4.90 -2.46
C PHE A 18 -0.45 -5.18 -1.19
N ILE A 19 -0.81 -6.44 -0.99
CA ILE A 19 -1.61 -6.90 0.16
C ILE A 19 -0.66 -7.53 1.18
N GLY A 20 -0.62 -7.00 2.40
CA GLY A 20 0.33 -7.43 3.43
C GLY A 20 -0.11 -7.05 4.84
N PHE A 21 0.82 -7.01 5.79
CA PHE A 21 0.60 -6.48 7.14
C PHE A 21 1.94 -6.08 7.75
N THR A 22 1.96 -5.08 8.64
CA THR A 22 3.22 -4.44 9.09
C THR A 22 4.12 -5.35 9.95
N HIS A 23 3.54 -6.39 10.56
CA HIS A 23 4.25 -7.33 11.43
C HIS A 23 4.82 -8.56 10.68
N CYS A 24 4.80 -8.57 9.35
CA CYS A 24 5.38 -9.68 8.58
C CYS A 24 6.90 -9.63 8.70
N SER A 25 7.50 -10.69 9.24
CA SER A 25 8.87 -10.67 9.76
C SER A 25 9.96 -10.49 8.70
N ASP A 26 9.73 -10.86 7.43
CA ASP A 26 10.81 -10.84 6.42
C ASP A 26 10.36 -10.46 5.00
N ILE A 27 9.24 -10.98 4.52
CA ILE A 27 8.85 -10.84 3.10
C ILE A 27 8.34 -9.43 2.79
N CYS A 28 7.47 -8.87 3.63
CA CYS A 28 6.86 -7.56 3.33
C CYS A 28 7.89 -6.41 3.26
N PRO A 29 8.86 -6.28 4.19
CA PRO A 29 9.87 -5.21 4.10
C PRO A 29 10.69 -5.29 2.81
N ASN A 30 11.12 -6.50 2.42
CA ASN A 30 11.92 -6.70 1.22
C ASN A 30 11.14 -6.38 -0.06
N GLU A 31 9.87 -6.78 -0.13
CA GLU A 31 9.01 -6.45 -1.27
C GLU A 31 8.72 -4.94 -1.35
N LEU A 32 8.53 -4.25 -0.22
CA LEU A 32 8.34 -2.80 -0.21
C LEU A 32 9.58 -2.02 -0.67
N VAL A 33 10.79 -2.49 -0.34
CA VAL A 33 12.05 -1.94 -0.87
C VAL A 33 12.12 -2.14 -2.39
N ARG A 34 11.85 -3.36 -2.86
CA ARG A 34 11.82 -3.66 -4.32
C ARG A 34 10.82 -2.82 -5.08
N ILE A 35 9.63 -2.59 -4.51
CA ILE A 35 8.63 -1.70 -5.09
C ILE A 35 9.19 -0.28 -5.20
N GLY A 36 9.88 0.22 -4.17
CA GLY A 36 10.58 1.50 -4.22
C GLY A 36 11.55 1.60 -5.40
N ASP A 37 12.43 0.61 -5.55
CA ASP A 37 13.41 0.56 -6.64
C ASP A 37 12.74 0.55 -8.03
N VAL A 38 11.60 -0.13 -8.17
CA VAL A 38 10.83 -0.16 -9.41
C VAL A 38 10.21 1.20 -9.71
N LEU A 39 9.66 1.88 -8.71
CA LEU A 39 9.07 3.22 -8.86
C LEU A 39 10.12 4.25 -9.31
N ASP A 40 11.32 4.20 -8.72
CA ASP A 40 12.43 5.08 -9.09
C ASP A 40 12.87 4.84 -10.55
N LYS A 41 12.93 3.57 -10.99
CA LYS A 41 13.23 3.22 -12.39
C LYS A 41 12.16 3.73 -13.35
N LEU A 42 10.88 3.53 -13.03
CA LEU A 42 9.77 4.02 -13.86
C LEU A 42 9.81 5.55 -13.98
N GLN A 43 10.14 6.25 -12.89
CA GLN A 43 10.30 7.70 -12.91
C GLN A 43 11.48 8.12 -13.79
N ALA A 44 12.63 7.46 -13.68
CA ALA A 44 13.82 7.74 -14.50
C ALA A 44 13.56 7.53 -15.99
N GLU A 45 12.76 6.51 -16.35
CA GLU A 45 12.34 6.20 -17.72
C GLU A 45 11.22 7.11 -18.25
N LYS A 46 10.72 8.04 -17.43
CA LYS A 46 9.58 8.93 -17.75
C LYS A 46 8.31 8.15 -18.11
N CYS A 47 8.11 6.99 -17.50
CA CYS A 47 6.87 6.25 -17.61
C CYS A 47 5.70 6.99 -16.94
N PRO A 48 4.45 6.65 -17.27
CA PRO A 48 3.29 7.14 -16.54
C PRO A 48 3.40 6.85 -15.03
N GLU A 49 2.88 7.77 -14.21
CA GLU A 49 2.89 7.63 -12.75
C GLU A 49 2.13 6.37 -12.31
N VAL A 50 2.80 5.53 -11.51
CA VAL A 50 2.20 4.39 -10.83
C VAL A 50 1.93 4.78 -9.37
N VAL A 51 0.73 4.51 -8.89
CA VAL A 51 0.30 4.75 -7.51
C VAL A 51 0.50 3.46 -6.70
N PRO A 52 1.54 3.37 -5.84
CA PRO A 52 1.74 2.22 -4.98
C PRO A 52 0.79 2.24 -3.76
N LEU A 53 0.01 1.18 -3.61
CA LEU A 53 -0.98 0.99 -2.55
C LEU A 53 -0.61 -0.24 -1.70
N PHE A 54 -0.29 -0.03 -0.43
CA PHE A 54 -0.18 -1.10 0.56
C PHE A 54 -1.52 -1.24 1.28
N VAL A 55 -2.15 -2.41 1.23
CA VAL A 55 -3.40 -2.72 1.95
C VAL A 55 -3.10 -3.73 3.05
N THR A 56 -3.42 -3.39 4.30
CA THR A 56 -3.28 -4.36 5.40
C THR A 56 -4.41 -5.39 5.42
N VAL A 57 -4.07 -6.65 5.72
CA VAL A 57 -5.04 -7.71 6.05
C VAL A 57 -5.31 -7.85 7.55
N ASP A 58 -4.56 -7.14 8.41
CA ASP A 58 -4.71 -7.17 9.87
C ASP A 58 -4.99 -5.76 10.44
N PRO A 59 -6.17 -5.17 10.16
CA PRO A 59 -6.52 -3.82 10.60
C PRO A 59 -6.60 -3.67 12.13
N LYS A 60 -6.67 -4.79 12.88
CA LYS A 60 -6.69 -4.75 14.34
C LYS A 60 -5.33 -4.35 14.90
N ARG A 61 -4.24 -4.74 14.24
CA ARG A 61 -2.86 -4.43 14.65
C ARG A 61 -2.28 -3.26 13.85
N ASP A 62 -2.64 -3.16 12.58
CA ASP A 62 -2.19 -2.12 11.67
C ASP A 62 -3.09 -0.87 11.77
N THR A 63 -2.95 -0.19 12.91
CA THR A 63 -3.55 1.14 13.13
C THR A 63 -2.93 2.17 12.19
N VAL A 64 -3.62 3.30 11.99
CA VAL A 64 -3.09 4.38 11.14
C VAL A 64 -1.75 4.88 11.67
N GLU A 65 -1.61 5.04 12.99
CA GLU A 65 -0.38 5.46 13.64
C GLU A 65 0.77 4.48 13.34
N GLN A 66 0.52 3.18 13.52
CA GLN A 66 1.51 2.13 13.25
C GLN A 66 1.91 2.10 11.77
N MET A 67 0.94 2.21 10.86
CA MET A 67 1.21 2.23 9.42
C MET A 67 1.97 3.48 8.98
N GLN A 68 1.73 4.64 9.60
CA GLN A 68 2.51 5.85 9.31
C GLN A 68 3.96 5.72 9.80
N ALA A 69 4.16 5.14 10.99
CA ALA A 69 5.50 4.85 11.48
C ALA A 69 6.23 3.86 10.55
N TYR A 70 5.57 2.76 10.18
CA TYR A 70 6.13 1.77 9.26
C TYR A 70 6.44 2.37 7.87
N LYS A 71 5.58 3.25 7.35
CA LYS A 71 5.81 3.94 6.07
C LYS A 71 7.11 4.74 6.04
N ALA A 72 7.56 5.27 7.17
CA ALA A 72 8.71 6.16 7.24
C ALA A 72 10.00 5.51 6.69
N ASP A 73 10.08 4.19 6.69
CA ASP A 73 11.23 3.41 6.23
C ASP A 73 11.18 3.07 4.72
N PHE A 74 10.10 3.45 4.01
CA PHE A 74 9.86 3.08 2.61
C PHE A 74 9.63 4.27 1.69
N HIS A 75 9.50 3.98 0.39
CA HIS A 75 9.36 5.00 -0.67
C HIS A 75 8.23 6.01 -0.36
N PRO A 76 8.47 7.33 -0.46
CA PRO A 76 7.56 8.37 0.05
C PRO A 76 6.19 8.39 -0.67
N THR A 77 6.13 7.93 -1.92
CA THR A 77 4.89 7.84 -2.70
C THR A 77 3.97 6.69 -2.26
N LEU A 78 4.47 5.75 -1.44
CA LEU A 78 3.69 4.63 -0.90
C LEU A 78 2.47 5.12 -0.13
N LYS A 79 1.29 4.61 -0.47
CA LYS A 79 0.04 4.91 0.25
C LYS A 79 -0.37 3.69 1.07
N MET A 80 -0.47 3.91 2.38
CA MET A 80 -0.88 2.89 3.34
C MET A 80 -2.39 2.94 3.55
N LEU A 81 -3.07 1.82 3.33
CA LEU A 81 -4.51 1.66 3.43
C LEU A 81 -4.86 0.64 4.51
N THR A 82 -5.69 1.06 5.46
CA THR A 82 -6.32 0.23 6.50
C THR A 82 -7.80 0.61 6.58
N GLY A 83 -8.59 -0.21 7.26
CA GLY A 83 -10.03 -0.03 7.35
C GLY A 83 -10.64 -0.86 8.48
N THR A 84 -11.95 -1.04 8.42
CA THR A 84 -12.64 -2.00 9.28
C THR A 84 -12.35 -3.43 8.82
N ARG A 85 -12.61 -4.42 9.69
CA ARG A 85 -12.47 -5.84 9.31
C ARG A 85 -13.29 -6.19 8.08
N ASP A 86 -14.51 -5.67 7.98
CA ASP A 86 -15.41 -5.96 6.87
C ASP A 86 -14.86 -5.37 5.56
N GLN A 87 -14.38 -4.12 5.58
CA GLN A 87 -13.76 -3.48 4.41
C GLN A 87 -12.50 -4.22 3.93
N VAL A 88 -11.69 -4.76 4.84
CA VAL A 88 -10.49 -5.53 4.49
C VAL A 88 -10.85 -6.93 3.99
N ALA A 89 -11.90 -7.54 4.53
CA ALA A 89 -12.42 -8.83 4.06
C ALA A 89 -12.95 -8.72 2.62
N ASP A 90 -13.68 -7.66 2.30
CA ASP A 90 -14.19 -7.42 0.95
C ASP A 90 -13.08 -7.30 -0.10
N ILE A 91 -11.91 -6.75 0.27
CA ILE A 91 -10.76 -6.61 -0.64
C ILE A 91 -9.98 -7.93 -0.79
N SER A 92 -9.96 -8.79 0.24
CA SER A 92 -9.18 -10.03 0.26
C SER A 92 -9.92 -11.26 -0.28
N THR A 93 -11.22 -11.12 -0.54
CA THR A 93 -12.02 -12.18 -1.18
C THR A 93 -11.88 -12.04 -2.69
N ALA A 94 -11.22 -13.02 -3.33
CA ALA A 94 -11.24 -13.13 -4.78
C ALA A 94 -12.70 -13.30 -5.24
N GLY A 95 -13.21 -12.34 -6.02
CA GLY A 95 -14.50 -12.45 -6.70
C GLY A 95 -14.50 -13.59 -7.72
#